data_AF-A0A496VGW2-F1
#
_entry.id   AF-A0A496VGW2-F1
#
_cell.length_a   1.000
_cell.length_b   1.000
_cell.length_c   1.000
_cell.angle_alpha   90.00
_cell.angle_beta   90.00
_cell.angle_gamma   90.00
#
_symmetry.space_group_name_H-M   'P 1'
#
loop_
_entity.id
_entity.type
_entity.pdbx_description
1 polymer ?
#
loop_
_entity_poly.entity_id
_entity_poly.type
_entity_poly.pdbx_seq_one_letter_code
_entity_poly.pdbx_strand_id
1 'polypeptide(L)'
;MKTGAREIITPRPKMSLTIPQGMAPVEFFNSPANLKNLAEENGLFRTPENLLMYRKLIGHSVEFDASIILDTSKRILDPLGRPVRRDQMSRQQKKVWSQMTRIMFEYMLEKYPDPAEHLILFGEASLDATWPLNKPGVPSIRMIHNHFMAFPMQDLENAKLANANDLNLTDSGHHSLFLRHLSGVYHEFLEVLDLQILSQIPSNESAIKLTGYPQGLPSWELKGGVSLLKNQYFWYEYEQVLLGFLDFYRTFFALVSTGEPHVPKQANFPHQISEVLLDSGRFQRVARDLREKVIQDPLFANEIRWRPAYKQLLYRDDKGRLIVTISQNSVGNAITELLGIVVKRKEDEATYAAVEPGLVTRLLEAREKLVEANLGEVIAAPSWRNGEFVPRT
;
A
#
# COMPACT_ATOMS: atom_id res chain seq x y z
N MET A 1 -4.24 17.01 23.14
CA MET A 1 -4.54 15.59 22.92
C MET A 1 -3.25 14.79 22.90
N LYS A 2 -3.22 13.55 23.40
CA LYS A 2 -1.99 12.73 23.42
C LYS A 2 -1.71 12.17 22.03
N THR A 3 -0.57 12.51 21.44
CA THR A 3 -0.11 11.94 20.16
C THR A 3 0.15 10.44 20.28
N GLY A 4 -0.24 9.67 19.27
CA GLY A 4 0.00 8.24 19.18
C GLY A 4 -0.94 7.53 18.20
N ALA A 5 -0.56 6.34 17.76
CA ALA A 5 -1.34 5.52 16.83
C ALA A 5 -2.78 5.29 17.35
N ARG A 6 -3.74 5.21 16.42
CA ARG A 6 -5.17 5.09 16.69
C ARG A 6 -5.67 3.71 16.33
N GLU A 7 -6.49 3.14 17.20
CA GLU A 7 -7.25 1.93 16.93
C GLU A 7 -8.70 2.29 16.64
N ILE A 8 -9.13 2.08 15.39
CA ILE A 8 -10.50 2.29 14.95
C ILE A 8 -11.24 0.96 14.78
N ILE A 9 -12.56 1.00 14.98
CA ILE A 9 -13.44 -0.14 14.71
C ILE A 9 -14.28 0.20 13.48
N THR A 10 -14.09 -0.57 12.42
CA THR A 10 -14.83 -0.44 11.17
C THR A 10 -15.90 -1.53 11.10
N PRO A 11 -17.20 -1.18 11.04
CA PRO A 11 -18.26 -2.17 10.87
C PRO A 11 -18.15 -2.80 9.47
N ARG A 12 -18.54 -4.07 9.36
CA ARG A 12 -18.64 -4.77 8.08
C ARG A 12 -19.89 -5.65 8.04
N PRO A 13 -20.44 -5.92 6.85
CA PRO A 13 -21.52 -6.88 6.73
C PRO A 13 -20.97 -8.31 6.90
N LYS A 14 -21.88 -9.25 7.08
CA LYS A 14 -21.55 -10.67 6.98
C LYS A 14 -21.11 -11.00 5.56
N MET A 15 -20.04 -11.78 5.45
CA MET A 15 -19.53 -12.19 4.15
C MET A 15 -20.42 -13.28 3.55
N SER A 16 -20.70 -13.16 2.26
CA SER A 16 -21.41 -14.19 1.49
C SER A 16 -20.52 -15.40 1.15
N LEU A 17 -19.20 -15.20 1.14
CA LEU A 17 -18.24 -16.26 0.82
C LEU A 17 -17.90 -17.10 2.05
N THR A 18 -18.07 -18.42 1.92
CA THR A 18 -17.56 -19.40 2.88
C THR A 18 -16.12 -19.73 2.56
N ILE A 19 -15.23 -19.57 3.52
CA ILE A 19 -13.84 -20.01 3.40
C ILE A 19 -13.84 -21.55 3.38
N PRO A 20 -13.27 -22.20 2.35
CA PRO A 20 -13.21 -23.66 2.28
C PRO A 20 -12.50 -24.28 3.50
N GLN A 21 -12.95 -25.47 3.92
CA GLN A 21 -12.32 -26.20 5.02
C GLN A 21 -10.83 -26.43 4.72
N GLY A 22 -9.96 -26.12 5.68
CA GLY A 22 -8.50 -26.27 5.56
C GLY A 22 -7.77 -25.08 4.93
N MET A 23 -8.48 -24.03 4.52
CA MET A 23 -7.89 -22.80 4.00
C MET A 23 -7.93 -21.68 5.05
N ALA A 24 -6.85 -20.93 5.22
CA ALA A 24 -6.86 -19.76 6.09
C ALA A 24 -7.53 -18.56 5.39
N PRO A 25 -8.15 -17.63 6.14
CA PRO A 25 -8.84 -16.47 5.56
C PRO A 25 -7.98 -15.66 4.58
N VAL A 26 -6.72 -15.40 4.94
CA VAL A 26 -5.78 -14.64 4.11
C VAL A 26 -5.46 -15.34 2.80
N GLU A 27 -5.44 -16.67 2.75
CA GLU A 27 -5.19 -17.41 1.51
C GLU A 27 -6.40 -17.30 0.58
N PHE A 28 -7.60 -17.44 1.16
CA PHE A 28 -8.86 -17.38 0.44
C PHE A 28 -9.12 -16.00 -0.17
N PHE A 29 -8.97 -14.93 0.61
CA PHE A 29 -9.20 -13.57 0.11
C PHE A 29 -8.14 -13.10 -0.91
N ASN A 30 -7.01 -13.80 -0.98
CA ASN A 30 -6.02 -13.55 -2.03
C ASN A 30 -6.17 -14.50 -3.24
N SER A 31 -7.15 -15.41 -3.27
CA SER A 31 -7.35 -16.41 -4.34
C SER A 31 -8.00 -15.85 -5.63
N PRO A 32 -7.96 -16.57 -6.78
CA PRO A 32 -8.52 -16.07 -8.02
C PRO A 32 -10.05 -16.08 -7.95
N ALA A 33 -10.61 -17.01 -7.17
CA ALA A 33 -12.02 -17.08 -6.86
C ALA A 33 -12.48 -15.80 -6.14
N ASN A 34 -11.70 -15.30 -5.17
CA ASN A 34 -12.01 -14.03 -4.54
C ASN A 34 -11.86 -12.86 -5.51
N LEU A 35 -10.82 -12.81 -6.36
CA LEU A 35 -10.70 -11.73 -7.37
C LEU A 35 -11.89 -11.69 -8.33
N LYS A 36 -12.36 -12.86 -8.78
CA LYS A 36 -13.58 -12.98 -9.58
C LYS A 36 -14.80 -12.45 -8.80
N ASN A 37 -14.96 -12.87 -7.55
CA ASN A 37 -16.04 -12.39 -6.69
C ASN A 37 -15.98 -10.88 -6.45
N LEU A 38 -14.80 -10.30 -6.25
CA LEU A 38 -14.64 -8.85 -6.11
C LEU A 38 -15.16 -8.11 -7.34
N ALA A 39 -14.87 -8.62 -8.55
CA ALA A 39 -15.38 -8.03 -9.78
C ALA A 39 -16.91 -8.15 -9.90
N GLU A 40 -17.48 -9.29 -9.53
CA GLU A 40 -18.91 -9.58 -9.73
C GLU A 40 -19.79 -8.93 -8.64
N GLU A 41 -19.34 -8.94 -7.38
CA GLU A 41 -20.14 -8.51 -6.24
C GLU A 41 -19.89 -7.04 -5.84
N ASN A 42 -18.68 -6.53 -6.12
CA ASN A 42 -18.21 -5.24 -5.63
C ASN A 42 -17.48 -4.40 -6.69
N GLY A 43 -17.50 -4.84 -7.96
CA GLY A 43 -16.84 -4.14 -9.06
C GLY A 43 -17.56 -2.84 -9.42
N LEU A 44 -16.80 -1.78 -9.64
CA LEU A 44 -17.31 -0.46 -10.01
C LEU A 44 -16.97 -0.13 -11.47
N PHE A 45 -15.74 -0.42 -11.88
CA PHE A 45 -15.21 -0.01 -13.19
C PHE A 45 -14.10 -0.95 -13.65
N ARG A 46 -13.99 -1.18 -14.96
CA ARG A 46 -12.89 -1.97 -15.55
C ARG A 46 -12.32 -1.31 -16.80
N THR A 47 -11.00 -1.39 -16.96
CA THR A 47 -10.30 -0.95 -18.17
C THR A 47 -9.91 -2.13 -19.09
N PRO A 48 -9.60 -1.89 -20.37
CA PRO A 48 -9.07 -2.91 -21.29
C PRO A 48 -7.76 -3.55 -20.83
N GLU A 49 -6.96 -2.85 -20.03
CA GLU A 49 -5.72 -3.34 -19.43
C GLU A 49 -5.94 -4.34 -18.27
N ASN A 50 -7.20 -4.63 -17.94
CA ASN A 50 -7.64 -5.43 -16.80
C ASN A 50 -7.38 -4.74 -15.45
N LEU A 51 -7.48 -3.42 -15.39
CA LEU A 51 -7.53 -2.73 -14.11
C LEU A 51 -8.98 -2.70 -13.62
N LEU A 52 -9.19 -3.12 -12.38
CA LEU A 52 -10.50 -3.19 -11.73
C LEU A 52 -10.54 -2.21 -10.57
N MET A 53 -11.45 -1.24 -10.62
CA MET A 53 -11.87 -0.49 -9.44
C MET A 53 -12.99 -1.26 -8.74
N TYR A 54 -12.88 -1.44 -7.44
CA TYR A 54 -13.88 -2.15 -6.65
C TYR A 54 -14.02 -1.56 -5.25
N ARG A 55 -15.22 -1.71 -4.66
CA ARG A 55 -15.49 -1.37 -3.27
C ARG A 55 -14.83 -2.38 -2.33
N LYS A 56 -14.17 -1.93 -1.27
CA LYS A 56 -13.73 -2.83 -0.20
C LYS A 56 -14.86 -3.10 0.80
N LEU A 57 -15.54 -4.23 0.60
CA LEU A 57 -16.60 -4.68 1.52
C LEU A 57 -16.10 -4.86 2.96
N ILE A 58 -14.88 -5.39 3.10
CA ILE A 58 -14.15 -5.45 4.37
C ILE A 58 -13.17 -4.29 4.38
N GLY A 59 -13.72 -3.10 4.57
CA GLY A 59 -13.00 -1.83 4.48
C GLY A 59 -12.06 -1.58 5.65
N HIS A 60 -11.29 -0.52 5.47
CA HIS A 60 -10.53 0.23 6.45
C HIS A 60 -11.35 1.42 6.95
N SER A 61 -12.09 2.07 6.04
CA SER A 61 -12.96 3.21 6.33
C SER A 61 -14.40 2.97 5.86
N VAL A 62 -15.34 3.62 6.52
CA VAL A 62 -16.74 3.75 6.06
C VAL A 62 -17.01 5.07 5.35
N GLU A 63 -16.06 6.01 5.36
CA GLU A 63 -16.23 7.31 4.71
C GLU A 63 -15.92 7.21 3.21
N PHE A 64 -14.73 6.72 2.86
CA PHE A 64 -14.36 6.37 1.49
C PHE A 64 -13.38 5.20 1.53
N ASP A 65 -13.67 4.11 0.84
CA ASP A 65 -12.76 2.96 0.73
C ASP A 65 -12.96 2.17 -0.56
N ALA A 66 -11.99 2.29 -1.46
CA ALA A 66 -11.92 1.54 -2.69
C ALA A 66 -10.50 1.12 -3.02
N SER A 67 -10.39 0.16 -3.93
CA SER A 67 -9.11 -0.22 -4.50
C SER A 67 -9.15 -0.30 -6.02
N ILE A 68 -8.00 -0.03 -6.62
CA ILE A 68 -7.71 -0.40 -8.01
C ILE A 68 -6.74 -1.57 -7.97
N ILE A 69 -7.06 -2.66 -8.65
CA ILE A 69 -6.21 -3.86 -8.73
C ILE A 69 -5.97 -4.23 -10.18
N LEU A 70 -4.77 -4.73 -10.48
CA LEU A 70 -4.54 -5.45 -11.74
C LEU A 70 -5.26 -6.80 -11.65
N ASP A 71 -6.46 -6.88 -12.20
CA ASP A 71 -7.33 -8.03 -12.14
C ASP A 71 -6.90 -9.10 -13.16
N THR A 72 -6.35 -10.18 -12.64
CA THR A 72 -5.91 -11.33 -13.44
C THR A 72 -6.88 -12.50 -13.32
N SER A 73 -8.06 -12.34 -12.71
CA SER A 73 -9.04 -13.42 -12.58
C SER A 73 -9.48 -14.01 -13.93
N LYS A 74 -9.46 -13.19 -15.00
CA LYS A 74 -9.83 -13.59 -16.37
C LYS A 74 -8.68 -14.15 -17.21
N ARG A 75 -7.46 -14.13 -16.70
CA ARG A 75 -6.27 -14.66 -17.37
C ARG A 75 -5.53 -15.51 -16.36
N ILE A 76 -5.62 -16.84 -16.45
CA ILE A 76 -4.80 -17.73 -15.63
C ILE A 76 -3.34 -17.40 -15.98
N LEU A 77 -2.71 -16.59 -15.15
CA LEU A 77 -1.29 -16.34 -15.23
C LEU A 77 -0.59 -17.47 -14.48
N ASP A 78 0.61 -17.79 -14.94
CA ASP A 78 1.63 -18.36 -14.06
C ASP A 78 1.59 -17.58 -12.72
N PRO A 79 1.29 -18.24 -11.58
CA PRO A 79 1.26 -17.59 -10.28
C PRO A 79 2.56 -16.84 -9.95
N LEU A 80 3.68 -17.24 -10.57
CA LEU A 80 5.00 -16.61 -10.48
C LEU A 80 5.28 -15.58 -11.60
N GLY A 81 4.46 -15.51 -12.64
CA GLY A 81 4.57 -14.56 -13.74
C GLY A 81 3.73 -13.28 -13.56
N ARG A 82 2.84 -13.22 -12.56
CA ARG A 82 1.97 -12.07 -12.31
C ARG A 82 2.77 -10.83 -11.85
N PRO A 83 2.52 -9.63 -12.45
CA PRO A 83 3.04 -8.38 -11.91
C PRO A 83 2.52 -8.13 -10.48
N VAL A 84 3.47 -7.91 -9.57
CA VAL A 84 3.22 -7.56 -8.16
C VAL A 84 3.69 -6.16 -7.81
N ARG A 85 4.38 -5.51 -8.73
CA ARG A 85 4.94 -4.18 -8.56
C ARG A 85 4.75 -3.36 -9.83
N ARG A 86 4.75 -2.03 -9.68
CA ARG A 86 4.58 -1.12 -10.81
C ARG A 86 5.67 -1.30 -11.86
N ASP A 87 6.91 -1.58 -11.46
CA ASP A 87 8.05 -1.80 -12.39
C ASP A 87 7.79 -2.96 -13.37
N GLN A 88 6.93 -3.91 -13.00
CA GLN A 88 6.62 -5.12 -13.78
C GLN A 88 5.40 -4.97 -14.70
N MET A 89 4.64 -3.86 -14.58
CA MET A 89 3.50 -3.60 -15.45
C MET A 89 3.98 -3.16 -16.84
N SER A 90 3.20 -3.47 -17.88
CA SER A 90 3.48 -2.96 -19.22
C SER A 90 3.38 -1.43 -19.26
N ARG A 91 4.02 -0.79 -20.24
CA ARG A 91 3.96 0.68 -20.39
C ARG A 91 2.52 1.22 -20.44
N GLN A 92 1.64 0.51 -21.16
CA GLN A 92 0.22 0.88 -21.27
C GLN A 92 -0.51 0.70 -19.93
N GLN A 93 -0.28 -0.44 -19.24
CA GLN A 93 -0.83 -0.67 -17.90
C GLN A 93 -0.40 0.41 -16.91
N LYS A 94 0.89 0.79 -16.87
CA LYS A 94 1.39 1.85 -15.98
C LYS A 94 0.74 3.21 -16.27
N LYS A 95 0.54 3.53 -17.54
CA LYS A 95 -0.11 4.78 -17.97
C LYS A 95 -1.54 4.86 -17.43
N VAL A 96 -2.36 3.86 -17.71
CA VAL A 96 -3.76 3.85 -17.27
C VAL A 96 -3.85 3.75 -15.75
N TRP A 97 -3.01 2.94 -15.12
CA TRP A 97 -2.91 2.84 -13.66
C TRP A 97 -2.65 4.19 -12.98
N SER A 98 -1.69 4.95 -13.51
CA SER A 98 -1.35 6.28 -12.99
C SER A 98 -2.47 7.29 -13.25
N GLN A 99 -3.14 7.21 -14.41
CA GLN A 99 -4.31 8.05 -14.71
C GLN A 99 -5.48 7.77 -13.78
N MET A 100 -5.85 6.50 -13.57
CA MET A 100 -6.93 6.14 -12.64
C MET A 100 -6.58 6.59 -11.21
N THR A 101 -5.33 6.37 -10.78
CA THR A 101 -4.88 6.76 -9.44
C THR A 101 -4.96 8.27 -9.25
N ARG A 102 -4.52 9.05 -10.25
CA ARG A 102 -4.64 10.51 -10.26
C ARG A 102 -6.10 10.94 -10.12
N ILE A 103 -6.99 10.43 -10.97
CA ILE A 103 -8.40 10.84 -11.00
C ILE A 103 -9.09 10.52 -9.68
N MET A 104 -8.86 9.32 -9.14
CA MET A 104 -9.41 8.90 -7.85
C MET A 104 -8.94 9.82 -6.72
N PHE A 105 -7.65 10.16 -6.69
CA PHE A 105 -7.11 11.01 -5.64
C PHE A 105 -7.49 12.49 -5.81
N GLU A 106 -7.58 13.00 -7.03
CA GLU A 106 -8.14 14.34 -7.32
C GLU A 106 -9.58 14.45 -6.84
N TYR A 107 -10.42 13.45 -7.13
CA TYR A 107 -11.79 13.38 -6.60
C TYR A 107 -11.80 13.44 -5.06
N MET A 108 -10.92 12.71 -4.38
CA MET A 108 -10.84 12.75 -2.92
C MET A 108 -10.40 14.12 -2.40
N LEU A 109 -9.46 14.79 -3.07
CA LEU A 109 -9.04 16.15 -2.72
C LEU A 109 -10.17 17.17 -2.89
N GLU A 110 -10.98 17.01 -3.93
CA GLU A 110 -12.16 17.86 -4.18
C GLU A 110 -13.28 17.59 -3.16
N LYS A 111 -13.56 16.31 -2.87
CA LYS A 111 -14.63 15.89 -1.95
C LYS A 111 -14.29 16.19 -0.48
N TYR A 112 -13.01 16.12 -0.13
CA TYR A 112 -12.51 16.28 1.24
C TYR A 112 -11.45 17.38 1.28
N PRO A 113 -11.78 18.67 1.07
CA PRO A 113 -10.77 19.71 0.88
C PRO A 113 -9.98 20.05 2.15
N ASP A 114 -10.60 19.95 3.33
CA ASP A 114 -10.01 20.39 4.59
C ASP A 114 -9.19 19.28 5.28
N PRO A 115 -7.86 19.44 5.46
CA PRO A 115 -7.04 18.49 6.23
C PRO A 115 -7.41 18.41 7.72
N ALA A 116 -8.07 19.42 8.29
CA ALA A 116 -8.54 19.38 9.68
C ALA A 116 -9.77 18.48 9.85
N GLU A 117 -10.57 18.30 8.79
CA GLU A 117 -11.77 17.46 8.84
C GLU A 117 -11.50 16.02 8.38
N HIS A 118 -10.61 15.83 7.41
CA HIS A 118 -10.39 14.52 6.78
C HIS A 118 -8.91 14.24 6.51
N LEU A 119 -8.45 13.09 7.00
CA LEU A 119 -7.23 12.46 6.52
C LEU A 119 -7.54 11.68 5.24
N ILE A 120 -6.82 11.98 4.16
CA ILE A 120 -6.92 11.25 2.90
C ILE A 120 -5.57 10.68 2.49
N LEU A 121 -5.61 9.49 1.89
CA LEU A 121 -4.46 8.87 1.28
C LEU A 121 -4.86 8.01 0.09
N PHE A 122 -3.91 7.83 -0.81
CA PHE A 122 -3.82 6.58 -1.54
C PHE A 122 -2.53 5.84 -1.18
N GLY A 123 -2.55 4.51 -1.30
CA GLY A 123 -1.39 3.70 -1.08
C GLY A 123 -1.30 2.55 -2.08
N GLU A 124 -0.15 2.40 -2.71
CA GLU A 124 0.19 1.27 -3.55
C GLU A 124 0.82 0.16 -2.72
N ALA A 125 0.23 -1.03 -2.78
CA ALA A 125 0.72 -2.21 -2.08
C ALA A 125 1.13 -3.29 -3.08
N SER A 126 2.39 -3.72 -2.96
CA SER A 126 2.90 -4.95 -3.56
C SER A 126 2.77 -6.09 -2.58
N LEU A 127 2.01 -7.13 -2.96
CA LEU A 127 1.99 -8.42 -2.29
C LEU A 127 2.81 -9.40 -3.12
N ASP A 128 4.12 -9.46 -2.86
CA ASP A 128 4.99 -10.49 -3.42
C ASP A 128 4.98 -11.71 -2.49
N ALA A 129 4.94 -12.91 -3.07
CA ALA A 129 4.98 -14.17 -2.32
C ALA A 129 6.43 -14.39 -1.86
N THR A 130 6.81 -13.74 -0.76
CA THR A 130 8.06 -13.99 -0.03
C THR A 130 7.89 -15.07 1.03
N TRP A 131 6.71 -15.69 1.09
CA TRP A 131 6.39 -16.62 2.14
C TRP A 131 7.01 -18.00 1.86
N PRO A 132 7.35 -18.73 2.93
CA PRO A 132 7.66 -20.15 2.83
C PRO A 132 6.45 -20.86 2.22
N LEU A 133 6.61 -21.49 1.05
CA LEU A 133 5.55 -22.24 0.34
C LEU A 133 4.90 -23.35 1.20
N ASN A 134 5.51 -23.68 2.35
CA ASN A 134 5.10 -24.70 3.30
C ASN A 134 4.34 -24.15 4.53
N LYS A 135 4.13 -22.83 4.68
CA LYS A 135 3.32 -22.28 5.78
C LYS A 135 1.84 -22.24 5.37
N PRO A 136 0.91 -22.75 6.20
CA PRO A 136 -0.52 -22.42 6.08
C PRO A 136 -0.73 -20.93 6.33
N GLY A 137 -1.60 -20.26 5.58
CA GLY A 137 -1.83 -18.82 5.67
C GLY A 137 -1.10 -17.97 4.63
N VAL A 138 -0.52 -18.58 3.60
CA VAL A 138 0.25 -17.85 2.58
C VAL A 138 -0.66 -17.35 1.47
N PRO A 139 -0.68 -16.04 1.14
CA PRO A 139 -1.41 -15.56 -0.02
C PRO A 139 -1.02 -16.38 -1.24
N SER A 140 -1.97 -17.20 -1.72
CA SER A 140 -1.78 -18.05 -2.90
C SER A 140 -1.53 -17.23 -4.16
N ILE A 141 -1.74 -15.90 -4.10
CA ILE A 141 -1.54 -15.01 -5.24
C ILE A 141 -0.81 -13.72 -4.88
N ARG A 142 0.19 -13.52 -5.72
CA ARG A 142 0.97 -12.32 -6.01
C ARG A 142 0.09 -11.19 -6.57
N MET A 143 0.03 -9.99 -5.98
CA MET A 143 -0.75 -8.88 -6.57
C MET A 143 -0.19 -7.48 -6.32
N ILE A 144 -0.49 -6.57 -7.23
CA ILE A 144 -0.38 -5.11 -7.04
C ILE A 144 -1.78 -4.49 -6.92
N HIS A 145 -1.98 -3.63 -5.93
CA HIS A 145 -3.23 -2.88 -5.78
C HIS A 145 -2.99 -1.52 -5.12
N ASN A 146 -3.76 -0.52 -5.55
CA ASN A 146 -3.88 0.77 -4.89
C ASN A 146 -5.08 0.76 -3.96
N HIS A 147 -4.93 1.38 -2.79
CA HIS A 147 -6.01 1.64 -1.84
C HIS A 147 -6.26 3.14 -1.81
N PHE A 148 -7.52 3.54 -1.72
CA PHE A 148 -7.95 4.93 -1.62
C PHE A 148 -8.84 5.05 -0.40
N MET A 149 -8.46 5.87 0.56
CA MET A 149 -9.13 5.93 1.85
C MET A 149 -9.25 7.37 2.36
N ALA A 150 -10.43 7.70 2.90
CA ALA A 150 -10.65 8.90 3.68
C ALA A 150 -11.08 8.53 5.10
N PHE A 151 -10.58 9.24 6.10
CA PHE A 151 -10.98 9.08 7.50
C PHE A 151 -11.43 10.42 8.06
N PRO A 152 -12.64 10.52 8.63
CA PRO A 152 -13.02 11.69 9.42
C PRO A 152 -12.03 11.86 10.57
N MET A 153 -11.44 13.04 10.69
CA MET A 153 -10.47 13.35 11.74
C MET A 153 -11.12 13.19 13.11
N GLN A 154 -12.39 13.59 13.26
CA GLN A 154 -13.14 13.42 14.50
C GLN A 154 -13.19 11.95 14.96
N ASP A 155 -13.34 10.99 14.05
CA ASP A 155 -13.33 9.57 14.39
C ASP A 155 -11.94 9.13 14.88
N LEU A 156 -10.88 9.60 14.22
CA LEU A 156 -9.49 9.31 14.62
C LEU A 156 -9.13 9.96 15.96
N GLU A 157 -9.65 11.15 16.25
CA GLU A 157 -9.42 11.85 17.51
C GLU A 157 -10.13 11.16 18.69
N ASN A 158 -11.35 10.68 18.44
CA ASN A 158 -12.15 9.92 19.42
C ASN A 158 -11.69 8.47 19.58
N ALA A 159 -10.89 7.96 18.64
CA ALA A 159 -10.36 6.61 18.68
C ALA A 159 -9.40 6.39 19.85
N LYS A 160 -9.44 5.17 20.39
CA LYS A 160 -8.51 4.74 21.44
C LYS A 160 -7.09 4.72 20.89
N LEU A 161 -6.11 4.92 21.76
CA LEU A 161 -4.71 4.65 21.40
C LEU A 161 -4.56 3.16 21.09
N ALA A 162 -3.90 2.86 19.97
CA ALA A 162 -3.52 1.51 19.63
C ALA A 162 -2.47 0.98 20.61
N ASN A 163 -2.42 -0.34 20.77
CA ASN A 163 -1.36 -0.99 21.53
C ASN A 163 -0.02 -0.73 20.82
N ALA A 164 0.97 -0.19 21.54
CA ALA A 164 2.31 0.07 20.98
C ALA A 164 3.01 -1.20 20.49
N ASN A 165 2.62 -2.37 21.00
CA ASN A 165 3.11 -3.69 20.58
C ASN A 165 2.19 -4.37 19.54
N ASP A 166 1.23 -3.66 18.95
CA ASP A 166 0.41 -4.23 17.88
C ASP A 166 1.30 -4.65 16.72
N LEU A 167 1.12 -5.88 16.23
CA LEU A 167 1.93 -6.44 15.15
C LEU A 167 1.82 -5.62 13.86
N ASN A 168 0.67 -4.97 13.61
CA ASN A 168 0.50 -4.10 12.44
C ASN A 168 1.33 -2.80 12.57
N LEU A 169 1.66 -2.35 13.78
CA LEU A 169 2.52 -1.17 13.98
C LEU A 169 4.01 -1.53 14.08
N THR A 170 4.30 -2.73 14.57
CA THR A 170 5.68 -3.17 14.89
C THR A 170 6.30 -4.04 13.83
N ASP A 171 5.57 -4.36 12.77
CA ASP A 171 6.09 -5.08 11.61
C ASP A 171 6.89 -6.35 11.98
N SER A 172 6.36 -7.15 12.89
CA SER A 172 7.05 -8.35 13.40
C SER A 172 8.52 -8.10 13.83
N GLY A 173 8.90 -6.88 14.17
CA GLY A 173 10.28 -6.48 14.50
C GLY A 173 11.20 -6.18 13.31
N HIS A 174 10.79 -6.29 12.04
CA HIS A 174 11.64 -5.97 10.87
C HIS A 174 11.84 -4.47 10.67
N HIS A 175 10.78 -3.68 10.86
CA HIS A 175 10.90 -2.23 10.96
C HIS A 175 11.94 -1.86 12.03
N SER A 176 12.05 -2.62 13.13
CA SER A 176 13.09 -2.37 14.13
C SER A 176 14.52 -2.56 13.61
N LEU A 177 14.78 -3.54 12.72
CA LEU A 177 16.12 -3.73 12.18
C LEU A 177 16.51 -2.57 11.25
N PHE A 178 15.67 -2.30 10.25
CA PHE A 178 15.96 -1.27 9.25
C PHE A 178 15.87 0.13 9.85
N LEU A 179 14.83 0.44 10.61
CA LEU A 179 14.68 1.74 11.27
C LEU A 179 15.79 2.00 12.28
N ARG A 180 16.18 1.02 13.12
CA ARG A 180 17.21 1.25 14.15
C ARG A 180 18.62 1.25 13.60
N HIS A 181 18.93 0.37 12.65
CA HIS A 181 20.32 0.16 12.23
C HIS A 181 20.65 0.72 10.84
N LEU A 182 19.66 0.83 9.96
CA LEU A 182 19.88 1.20 8.56
C LEU A 182 19.18 2.49 8.13
N SER A 183 18.35 3.13 8.98
CA SER A 183 17.60 4.35 8.61
C SER A 183 18.53 5.42 8.03
N GLY A 184 19.65 5.75 8.69
CA GLY A 184 20.60 6.73 8.15
C GLY A 184 21.14 6.39 6.76
N VAL A 185 21.59 5.15 6.55
CA VAL A 185 22.10 4.67 5.25
C VAL A 185 20.99 4.65 4.20
N TYR A 186 19.76 4.33 4.62
CA TYR A 186 18.60 4.28 3.74
C TYR A 186 18.19 5.68 3.26
N HIS A 187 18.23 6.69 4.16
CA HIS A 187 18.00 8.08 3.80
C HIS A 187 19.09 8.61 2.86
N GLU A 188 20.36 8.36 3.16
CA GLU A 188 21.50 8.77 2.32
C GLU A 188 21.40 8.18 0.90
N PHE A 189 21.05 6.88 0.80
CA PHE A 189 20.89 6.21 -0.48
C PHE A 189 19.73 6.76 -1.32
N LEU A 190 18.71 7.32 -0.67
CA LEU A 190 17.55 7.87 -1.36
C LEU A 190 17.66 9.36 -1.65
N GLU A 191 18.52 10.11 -0.93
CA GLU A 191 18.81 11.52 -1.24
C GLU A 191 19.42 11.69 -2.64
N VAL A 192 20.18 10.69 -3.09
CA VAL A 192 20.89 10.72 -4.37
C VAL A 192 20.01 10.37 -5.59
N LEU A 193 18.69 10.23 -5.40
CA LEU A 193 17.74 9.95 -6.50
C LEU A 193 17.52 11.13 -7.47
N ASP A 194 18.15 12.30 -7.24
CA ASP A 194 18.08 13.51 -8.08
C ASP A 194 16.65 13.91 -8.50
N LEU A 195 15.72 13.81 -7.56
CA LEU A 195 14.32 14.14 -7.76
C LEU A 195 14.13 15.66 -7.82
N GLN A 196 13.36 16.14 -8.79
CA GLN A 196 13.16 17.57 -9.06
C GLN A 196 11.85 18.09 -8.46
N ILE A 197 10.80 17.26 -8.43
CA ILE A 197 9.45 17.64 -7.97
C ILE A 197 9.19 17.14 -6.54
N LEU A 198 9.62 15.92 -6.24
CA LEU A 198 9.56 15.31 -4.92
C LEU A 198 10.79 15.73 -4.11
N SER A 199 10.63 16.71 -3.23
CA SER A 199 11.71 17.16 -2.35
C SER A 199 11.69 16.42 -1.04
N GLN A 200 12.83 15.86 -0.64
CA GLN A 200 12.96 15.15 0.64
C GLN A 200 12.66 16.10 1.80
N ILE A 201 11.96 15.58 2.82
CA ILE A 201 11.67 16.29 4.05
C ILE A 201 12.15 15.49 5.27
N PRO A 202 12.50 16.16 6.38
CA PRO A 202 12.83 15.49 7.63
C PRO A 202 11.68 14.61 8.13
N SER A 203 11.98 13.43 8.71
CA SER A 203 10.95 12.49 9.17
C SER A 203 10.02 13.05 10.26
N ASN A 204 10.47 14.01 11.07
CA ASN A 204 9.61 14.70 12.03
C ASN A 204 8.63 15.67 11.37
N GLU A 205 8.91 16.13 10.16
CA GLU A 205 8.03 17.00 9.37
C GLU A 205 7.02 16.23 8.52
N SER A 206 7.22 14.93 8.30
CA SER A 206 6.26 14.09 7.59
C SER A 206 5.18 13.50 8.50
N ALA A 207 5.44 13.38 9.80
CA ALA A 207 4.50 12.79 10.75
C ALA A 207 3.19 13.59 10.88
N ILE A 208 2.06 12.89 10.76
CA ILE A 208 0.74 13.41 11.11
C ILE A 208 0.72 13.73 12.60
N LYS A 209 0.39 14.97 12.97
CA LYS A 209 0.43 15.46 14.36
C LYS A 209 -0.34 14.58 15.33
N LEU A 210 -1.48 14.06 14.88
CA LEU A 210 -2.38 13.21 15.66
C LEU A 210 -1.75 11.86 16.06
N THR A 211 -1.11 11.20 15.10
CA THR A 211 -0.64 9.82 15.25
C THR A 211 0.86 9.74 15.55
N GLY A 212 1.62 10.72 15.08
CA GLY A 212 3.08 10.72 15.09
C GLY A 212 3.68 9.80 14.03
N TYR A 213 2.93 9.46 12.97
CA TYR A 213 3.35 8.59 11.87
C TYR A 213 3.25 9.30 10.51
N PRO A 214 4.08 8.95 9.51
CA PRO A 214 5.09 7.89 9.53
C PRO A 214 6.28 8.17 10.46
N GLN A 215 6.92 7.12 10.98
CA GLN A 215 8.03 7.23 11.93
C GLN A 215 9.35 6.84 11.27
N GLY A 216 10.26 7.82 11.10
CA GLY A 216 11.63 7.61 10.60
C GLY A 216 11.74 6.96 9.22
N LEU A 217 10.65 7.00 8.45
CA LEU A 217 10.64 6.64 7.04
C LEU A 217 11.11 7.84 6.21
N PRO A 218 11.76 7.59 5.05
CA PRO A 218 12.03 8.63 4.08
C PRO A 218 10.71 9.16 3.52
N SER A 219 10.62 10.47 3.37
CA SER A 219 9.42 11.13 2.91
C SER A 219 9.77 12.30 2.02
N TRP A 220 8.92 12.56 1.03
CA TRP A 220 9.10 13.64 0.07
C TRP A 220 7.82 14.46 -0.03
N GLU A 221 7.96 15.77 0.03
CA GLU A 221 6.88 16.70 -0.28
C GLU A 221 6.80 16.93 -1.79
N LEU A 222 5.60 16.82 -2.35
CA LEU A 222 5.31 17.23 -3.73
C LEU A 222 5.29 18.76 -3.83
N LYS A 223 6.41 19.34 -4.26
CA LYS A 223 6.55 20.80 -4.43
C LYS A 223 5.70 21.27 -5.60
N GLY A 224 4.75 22.18 -5.36
CA GLY A 224 3.72 22.60 -6.34
C GLY A 224 2.37 21.91 -6.17
N GLY A 225 2.27 21.00 -5.19
CA GLY A 225 1.00 20.46 -4.68
C GLY A 225 0.17 19.70 -5.72
N VAL A 226 -1.15 19.75 -5.54
CA VAL A 226 -2.13 18.97 -6.32
C VAL A 226 -1.99 19.15 -7.83
N SER A 227 -1.64 20.36 -8.29
CA SER A 227 -1.52 20.69 -9.72
C SER A 227 -0.55 19.77 -10.48
N LEU A 228 0.47 19.25 -9.80
CA LEU A 228 1.51 18.42 -10.41
C LEU A 228 1.17 16.95 -10.50
N LEU A 229 0.05 16.50 -9.91
CA LEU A 229 -0.42 15.13 -10.11
C LEU A 229 -0.77 14.86 -11.58
N LYS A 230 -1.10 15.90 -12.36
CA LYS A 230 -1.32 15.84 -13.82
C LYS A 230 -0.03 15.77 -14.61
N ASN A 231 1.10 16.14 -14.02
CA ASN A 231 2.40 16.09 -14.68
C ASN A 231 2.91 14.64 -14.72
N GLN A 232 3.22 14.15 -15.92
CA GLN A 232 3.80 12.81 -16.09
C GLN A 232 5.13 12.64 -15.33
N TYR A 233 5.85 13.73 -15.10
CA TYR A 233 7.13 13.70 -14.40
C TYR A 233 6.98 13.38 -12.90
N PHE A 234 5.85 13.75 -12.27
CA PHE A 234 5.54 13.29 -10.91
C PHE A 234 5.46 11.76 -10.85
N TRP A 235 4.77 11.13 -11.80
CA TRP A 235 4.61 9.67 -11.83
C TRP A 235 5.92 8.94 -12.16
N TYR A 236 6.80 9.59 -12.92
CA TYR A 236 8.17 9.12 -13.13
C TYR A 236 8.98 9.13 -11.82
N GLU A 237 9.00 10.24 -11.09
CA GLU A 237 9.70 10.35 -9.81
C GLU A 237 9.10 9.44 -8.73
N TYR A 238 7.77 9.30 -8.69
CA TYR A 238 7.09 8.33 -7.85
C TYR A 238 7.59 6.89 -8.11
N GLU A 239 7.85 6.54 -9.38
CA GLU A 239 8.49 5.26 -9.73
C GLU A 239 9.99 5.23 -9.38
N GLN A 240 10.74 6.34 -9.48
CA GLN A 240 12.14 6.37 -9.06
C GLN A 240 12.31 6.04 -7.56
N VAL A 241 11.42 6.55 -6.70
CA VAL A 241 11.38 6.19 -5.27
C VAL A 241 11.21 4.67 -5.09
N LEU A 242 10.33 4.04 -5.87
CA LEU A 242 10.16 2.58 -5.86
C LEU A 242 11.44 1.86 -6.33
N LEU A 243 12.05 2.29 -7.43
CA LEU A 243 13.24 1.65 -7.96
C LEU A 243 14.41 1.73 -6.97
N GLY A 244 14.58 2.88 -6.30
CA GLY A 244 15.57 3.05 -5.23
C GLY A 244 15.29 2.11 -4.07
N PHE A 245 14.04 2.04 -3.60
CA PHE A 245 13.63 1.05 -2.60
C PHE A 245 14.01 -0.38 -3.02
N LEU A 246 13.72 -0.79 -4.27
CA LEU A 246 14.03 -2.13 -4.74
C LEU A 246 15.53 -2.43 -4.76
N ASP A 247 16.34 -1.47 -5.23
CA ASP A 247 17.80 -1.61 -5.29
C ASP A 247 18.43 -1.71 -3.90
N PHE A 248 17.96 -0.90 -2.94
CA PHE A 248 18.40 -0.97 -1.55
C PHE A 248 18.20 -2.38 -0.97
N TYR A 249 16.98 -2.90 -1.05
CA TYR A 249 16.64 -4.20 -0.46
C TYR A 249 17.25 -5.38 -1.22
N ARG A 250 17.32 -5.31 -2.56
CA ARG A 250 17.97 -6.36 -3.38
C ARG A 250 19.47 -6.43 -3.07
N THR A 251 20.14 -5.29 -2.96
CA THR A 251 21.56 -5.23 -2.59
C THR A 251 21.76 -5.80 -1.20
N PHE A 252 20.94 -5.37 -0.23
CA PHE A 252 21.04 -5.85 1.14
C PHE A 252 20.88 -7.37 1.23
N PHE A 253 19.83 -7.94 0.63
CA PHE A 253 19.59 -9.39 0.68
C PHE A 253 20.54 -10.21 -0.20
N ALA A 254 21.09 -9.64 -1.28
CA ALA A 254 22.17 -10.27 -2.04
C ALA A 254 23.42 -10.39 -1.17
N LEU A 255 23.77 -9.33 -0.42
CA LEU A 255 24.90 -9.36 0.51
C LEU A 255 24.66 -10.33 1.66
N VAL A 256 23.46 -10.36 2.25
CA VAL A 256 23.11 -11.32 3.31
C VAL A 256 23.21 -12.78 2.81
N SER A 257 22.75 -13.06 1.58
CA SER A 257 22.69 -14.43 1.04
C SER A 257 24.03 -14.95 0.51
N THR A 258 24.89 -14.09 -0.04
CA THR A 258 26.18 -14.49 -0.62
C THR A 258 27.36 -14.22 0.31
N GLY A 259 27.28 -13.17 1.14
CA GLY A 259 28.41 -12.64 1.89
C GLY A 259 29.38 -11.80 1.03
N GLU A 260 29.09 -11.63 -0.27
CA GLU A 260 29.97 -10.97 -1.21
C GLU A 260 29.40 -9.61 -1.64
N PRO A 261 30.11 -8.49 -1.40
CA PRO A 261 29.67 -7.18 -1.84
C PRO A 261 29.78 -7.07 -3.36
N HIS A 262 28.63 -6.96 -4.04
CA HIS A 262 28.57 -6.75 -5.47
C HIS A 262 27.31 -5.97 -5.85
N VAL A 263 27.42 -5.18 -6.91
CA VAL A 263 26.27 -4.48 -7.49
C VAL A 263 25.36 -5.50 -8.20
N PRO A 264 24.06 -5.56 -7.90
CA PRO A 264 23.14 -6.46 -8.60
C PRO A 264 23.11 -6.19 -10.12
N LYS A 265 23.08 -7.25 -10.94
CA LYS A 265 23.17 -7.16 -12.41
C LYS A 265 22.10 -6.29 -13.08
N GLN A 266 20.95 -6.14 -12.44
CA GLN A 266 19.80 -5.37 -12.95
C GLN A 266 19.48 -4.18 -12.02
N ALA A 267 20.50 -3.62 -11.38
CA ALA A 267 20.38 -2.41 -10.58
C ALA A 267 19.96 -1.22 -11.45
N ASN A 268 19.08 -0.39 -10.91
CA ASN A 268 18.66 0.88 -11.50
C ASN A 268 19.66 1.99 -11.17
N PHE A 269 20.28 1.95 -9.99
CA PHE A 269 21.22 2.93 -9.47
C PHE A 269 22.58 2.30 -9.10
N PRO A 270 23.29 1.68 -10.06
CA PRO A 270 24.49 0.89 -9.79
C PRO A 270 25.62 1.69 -9.14
N HIS A 271 25.76 2.97 -9.48
CA HIS A 271 26.79 3.84 -8.93
C HIS A 271 26.51 4.16 -7.45
N GLN A 272 25.28 4.58 -7.15
CA GLN A 272 24.82 4.86 -5.79
C GLN A 272 24.89 3.62 -4.89
N ILE A 273 24.61 2.43 -5.44
CA ILE A 273 24.77 1.17 -4.71
C ILE A 273 26.23 0.99 -4.29
N SER A 274 27.17 1.22 -5.20
CA SER A 274 28.59 1.09 -4.89
C SER A 274 29.02 2.08 -3.80
N GLU A 275 28.74 3.37 -4.01
CA GLU A 275 29.29 4.46 -3.17
C GLU A 275 28.59 4.60 -1.82
N VAL A 276 27.28 4.31 -1.74
CA VAL A 276 26.50 4.54 -0.51
C VAL A 276 26.24 3.24 0.25
N LEU A 277 25.92 2.14 -0.45
CA LEU A 277 25.55 0.89 0.21
C LEU A 277 26.76 -0.01 0.45
N LEU A 278 27.50 -0.34 -0.62
CA LEU A 278 28.58 -1.30 -0.53
C LEU A 278 29.81 -0.71 0.16
N ASP A 279 30.08 0.59 0.06
CA ASP A 279 31.14 1.26 0.84
C ASP A 279 30.75 1.53 2.31
N SER A 280 29.46 1.44 2.65
CA SER A 280 29.00 1.62 4.03
C SER A 280 29.37 0.43 4.91
N GLY A 281 30.38 0.62 5.75
CA GLY A 281 30.75 -0.35 6.76
C GLY A 281 29.61 -0.69 7.73
N ARG A 282 28.64 0.22 7.94
CA ARG A 282 27.43 -0.07 8.73
C ARG A 282 26.51 -1.04 7.98
N PHE A 283 26.25 -0.79 6.70
CA PHE A 283 25.42 -1.65 5.86
C PHE A 283 25.98 -3.08 5.79
N GLN A 284 27.29 -3.21 5.54
CA GLN A 284 27.96 -4.51 5.50
C GLN A 284 27.89 -5.26 6.85
N ARG A 285 28.15 -4.56 7.97
CA ARG A 285 28.07 -5.20 9.30
C ARG A 285 26.67 -5.71 9.60
N VAL A 286 25.63 -4.90 9.38
CA VAL A 286 24.25 -5.32 9.62
C VAL A 286 23.87 -6.51 8.73
N ALA A 287 24.32 -6.54 7.47
CA ALA A 287 24.09 -7.68 6.57
C ALA A 287 24.77 -8.96 7.06
N ARG A 288 26.01 -8.87 7.58
CA ARG A 288 26.73 -10.00 8.19
C ARG A 288 26.03 -10.50 9.45
N ASP A 289 25.66 -9.62 10.36
CA ASP A 289 24.98 -9.98 11.61
C ASP A 289 23.63 -10.67 11.31
N LEU A 290 22.90 -10.17 10.30
CA LEU A 290 21.66 -10.80 9.83
C LEU A 290 21.91 -12.18 9.21
N ARG A 291 22.98 -12.33 8.41
CA ARG A 291 23.39 -13.61 7.83
C ARG A 291 23.70 -14.65 8.92
N GLU A 292 24.47 -14.27 9.94
CA GLU A 292 24.77 -15.14 11.08
C GLU A 292 23.49 -15.59 11.79
N LYS A 293 22.55 -14.66 12.02
CA LYS A 293 21.25 -15.00 12.62
C LYS A 293 20.44 -15.97 11.77
N VAL A 294 20.40 -15.78 10.45
CA VAL A 294 19.72 -16.71 9.51
C VAL A 294 20.35 -18.11 9.56
N ILE A 295 21.67 -18.22 9.70
CA ILE A 295 22.36 -19.52 9.77
C ILE A 295 22.07 -20.24 11.10
N GLN A 296 21.99 -19.49 12.20
CA GLN A 296 21.88 -20.06 13.55
C GLN A 296 20.44 -20.29 14.02
N ASP A 297 19.48 -19.51 13.52
CA ASP A 297 18.10 -19.53 13.96
C ASP A 297 17.16 -19.98 12.82
N PRO A 298 16.73 -21.26 12.81
CA PRO A 298 15.85 -21.77 11.77
C PRO A 298 14.44 -21.16 11.82
N LEU A 299 13.97 -20.68 12.98
CA LEU A 299 12.68 -19.99 13.07
C LEU A 299 12.79 -18.63 12.37
N PHE A 300 13.84 -17.87 12.68
CA PHE A 300 14.10 -16.59 12.03
C PHE A 300 14.34 -16.73 10.53
N ALA A 301 15.09 -17.74 10.10
CA ALA A 301 15.32 -18.04 8.68
C ALA A 301 14.01 -18.35 7.92
N ASN A 302 13.01 -18.88 8.61
CA ASN A 302 11.68 -19.19 8.07
C ASN A 302 10.72 -17.97 8.12
N GLU A 303 11.07 -16.91 8.84
CA GLU A 303 10.27 -15.68 8.94
C GLU A 303 10.78 -14.57 8.02
N ILE A 304 12.08 -14.57 7.71
CA ILE A 304 12.70 -13.55 6.88
C ILE A 304 12.12 -13.52 5.45
N ARG A 305 11.87 -12.31 4.95
CA ARG A 305 11.36 -12.06 3.61
C ARG A 305 12.47 -11.63 2.68
N TRP A 306 12.88 -12.53 1.78
CA TRP A 306 14.02 -12.29 0.89
C TRP A 306 13.74 -11.38 -0.31
N ARG A 307 12.48 -11.30 -0.78
CA ARG A 307 12.11 -10.38 -1.88
C ARG A 307 11.51 -9.10 -1.34
N PRO A 308 11.80 -7.95 -1.96
CA PRO A 308 11.18 -6.71 -1.58
C PRO A 308 9.69 -6.71 -1.98
N ALA A 309 8.84 -6.60 -0.97
CA ALA A 309 7.45 -6.15 -1.10
C ALA A 309 7.37 -4.74 -0.49
N TYR A 310 6.47 -3.89 -0.97
CA TYR A 310 6.41 -2.48 -0.54
C TYR A 310 4.98 -1.98 -0.33
N LYS A 311 4.89 -0.93 0.50
CA LYS A 311 3.74 -0.04 0.63
C LYS A 311 4.26 1.37 0.35
N GLN A 312 3.80 2.00 -0.72
CA GLN A 312 4.16 3.37 -1.10
C GLN A 312 2.91 4.23 -1.04
N LEU A 313 2.93 5.31 -0.27
CA LEU A 313 1.78 6.17 -0.01
C LEU A 313 1.97 7.52 -0.66
N LEU A 314 0.85 8.12 -1.04
CA LEU A 314 0.67 9.57 -1.12
C LEU A 314 -0.46 9.95 -0.16
N TYR A 315 -0.18 10.82 0.79
CA TYR A 315 -1.18 11.30 1.75
C TYR A 315 -1.13 12.81 1.88
N ARG A 316 -2.23 13.40 2.36
CA ARG A 316 -2.27 14.81 2.72
C ARG A 316 -1.97 14.97 4.20
N ASP A 317 -1.02 15.84 4.53
CA ASP A 317 -0.64 16.12 5.93
C ASP A 317 -1.53 17.20 6.58
N ASP A 318 -1.28 17.50 7.86
CA ASP A 318 -2.02 18.50 8.64
C ASP A 318 -1.96 19.92 8.05
N LYS A 319 -0.97 20.21 7.19
CA LYS A 319 -0.78 21.51 6.52
C LYS A 319 -1.37 21.52 5.10
N GLY A 320 -2.00 20.44 4.67
CA GLY A 320 -2.51 20.29 3.31
C GLY A 320 -1.44 19.95 2.26
N ARG A 321 -0.20 19.67 2.67
CA ARG A 321 0.88 19.24 1.76
C ARG A 321 0.64 17.81 1.32
N LEU A 322 1.08 17.47 0.12
CA LEU A 322 1.05 16.09 -0.39
C LEU A 322 2.41 15.43 -0.16
N ILE A 323 2.42 14.36 0.63
CA ILE A 323 3.64 13.68 1.06
C ILE A 323 3.68 12.26 0.49
N VAL A 324 4.78 11.93 -0.18
CA VAL A 324 5.11 10.57 -0.62
C VAL A 324 5.98 9.90 0.44
N THR A 325 5.70 8.64 0.76
CA THR A 325 6.57 7.81 1.60
C THR A 325 6.56 6.37 1.10
N ILE A 326 7.62 5.61 1.37
CA ILE A 326 7.69 4.19 1.04
C ILE A 326 8.21 3.39 2.23
N SER A 327 7.66 2.20 2.43
CA SER A 327 8.14 1.24 3.41
C SER A 327 8.13 -0.16 2.80
N GLN A 328 8.93 -1.05 3.39
CA GLN A 328 8.78 -2.47 3.16
C GLN A 328 7.36 -2.90 3.55
N ASN A 329 6.78 -3.77 2.74
CA ASN A 329 5.53 -4.44 3.07
C ASN A 329 5.88 -5.70 3.85
N SER A 330 5.59 -5.59 5.11
CA SER A 330 6.10 -6.39 6.18
C SER A 330 4.89 -6.54 7.12
N VAL A 331 4.84 -7.63 7.91
CA VAL A 331 3.61 -8.33 8.33
C VAL A 331 2.57 -7.38 8.95
N GLY A 332 1.72 -6.81 8.11
CA GLY A 332 0.84 -5.72 8.47
C GLY A 332 -0.40 -5.78 7.59
N ASN A 333 -1.56 -5.98 8.23
CA ASN A 333 -2.81 -6.32 7.56
C ASN A 333 -3.40 -5.15 6.74
N ALA A 334 -2.95 -3.92 6.96
CA ALA A 334 -3.47 -2.73 6.31
C ALA A 334 -2.36 -1.75 5.95
N ILE A 335 -2.52 -1.02 4.86
CA ILE A 335 -1.59 0.04 4.45
C ILE A 335 -1.67 1.28 5.38
N THR A 336 -2.76 1.39 6.16
CA THR A 336 -3.07 2.46 7.10
C THR A 336 -2.11 2.53 8.30
N GLU A 337 -1.42 1.43 8.60
CA GLU A 337 -0.46 1.37 9.71
C GLU A 337 0.72 2.33 9.52
N LEU A 338 1.06 2.66 8.27
CA LEU A 338 2.12 3.63 7.96
C LEU A 338 1.76 5.06 8.36
N LEU A 339 0.47 5.34 8.59
CA LEU A 339 -0.04 6.58 9.16
C LEU A 339 -0.49 6.41 10.63
N GLY A 340 -0.15 5.28 11.25
CA GLY A 340 -0.46 5.00 12.65
C GLY A 340 -1.93 4.67 12.90
N ILE A 341 -2.63 4.10 11.92
CA ILE A 341 -4.05 3.73 12.05
C ILE A 341 -4.18 2.19 11.99
N VAL A 342 -4.52 1.62 13.14
CA VAL A 342 -4.83 0.20 13.32
C VAL A 342 -6.33 0.00 13.14
N VAL A 343 -6.70 -0.79 12.14
CA VAL A 343 -8.11 -1.06 11.84
C VAL A 343 -8.52 -2.42 12.42
N LYS A 344 -9.51 -2.41 13.31
CA LYS A 344 -10.26 -3.60 13.71
C LYS A 344 -11.58 -3.67 12.97
N ARG A 345 -11.86 -4.82 12.34
CA ARG A 345 -13.12 -5.04 11.63
C ARG A 345 -14.07 -5.83 12.52
N LYS A 346 -15.31 -5.37 12.64
CA LYS A 346 -16.36 -6.04 13.42
C LYS A 346 -17.56 -6.32 12.53
N GLU A 347 -18.07 -7.54 12.55
CA GLU A 347 -19.36 -7.84 11.93
C GLU A 347 -20.47 -7.08 12.66
N ASP A 348 -21.11 -6.18 11.94
CA ASP A 348 -22.14 -5.27 12.46
C ASP A 348 -22.99 -4.78 11.28
N GLU A 349 -23.89 -5.65 10.81
CA GLU A 349 -24.69 -5.41 9.60
C GLU A 349 -25.56 -4.15 9.73
N ALA A 350 -26.18 -3.92 10.88
CA ALA A 350 -27.04 -2.76 11.11
C ALA A 350 -26.25 -1.45 11.02
N THR A 351 -25.09 -1.38 11.68
CA THR A 351 -24.24 -0.18 11.63
C THR A 351 -23.68 0.02 10.23
N TYR A 352 -23.28 -1.06 9.53
CA TYR A 352 -22.79 -0.95 8.16
C TYR A 352 -23.87 -0.48 7.19
N ALA A 353 -25.09 -1.05 7.27
CA ALA A 353 -26.20 -0.67 6.41
C ALA A 353 -26.60 0.81 6.55
N ALA A 354 -26.39 1.41 7.72
CA ALA A 354 -26.64 2.84 7.94
C ALA A 354 -25.65 3.75 7.20
N VAL A 355 -24.40 3.31 7.01
CA VAL A 355 -23.32 4.10 6.38
C VAL A 355 -23.08 3.74 4.92
N GLU A 356 -23.47 2.53 4.51
CA GLU A 356 -23.27 1.99 3.16
C GLU A 356 -23.80 2.90 2.03
N PRO A 357 -25.00 3.53 2.13
CA PRO A 357 -25.49 4.40 1.05
C PRO A 357 -24.54 5.58 0.77
N GLY A 358 -24.04 6.23 1.83
CA GLY A 358 -23.12 7.36 1.70
C GLY A 358 -21.77 6.95 1.12
N LEU A 359 -21.21 5.84 1.63
CA LEU A 359 -19.99 5.24 1.10
C LEU A 359 -20.12 4.93 -0.39
N VAL A 360 -21.14 4.15 -0.77
CA VAL A 360 -21.30 3.69 -2.17
C VAL A 360 -21.58 4.88 -3.09
N THR A 361 -22.40 5.84 -2.68
CA THR A 361 -22.67 7.05 -3.49
C THR A 361 -21.36 7.75 -3.88
N ARG A 362 -20.44 7.96 -2.93
CA ARG A 362 -19.14 8.57 -3.22
C ARG A 362 -18.25 7.71 -4.12
N LEU A 363 -18.34 6.38 -4.02
CA LEU A 363 -17.61 5.49 -4.91
C LEU A 363 -18.17 5.51 -6.34
N LEU A 364 -19.48 5.66 -6.50
CA LEU A 364 -20.13 5.82 -7.81
C LEU A 364 -19.79 7.19 -8.41
N GLU A 365 -19.78 8.27 -7.62
CA GLU A 365 -19.30 9.59 -8.06
C GLU A 365 -17.84 9.53 -8.56
N ALA A 366 -16.95 8.88 -7.82
CA ALA A 366 -15.56 8.68 -8.22
C ALA A 366 -15.43 7.83 -9.49
N ARG A 367 -16.28 6.80 -9.65
CA ARG A 367 -16.37 5.98 -10.88
C ARG A 367 -16.72 6.85 -12.08
N GLU A 368 -17.69 7.75 -11.97
CA GLU A 368 -18.09 8.62 -13.09
C GLU A 368 -16.91 9.46 -13.60
N LYS A 369 -15.99 9.89 -12.73
CA LYS A 369 -14.76 10.57 -13.16
C LYS A 369 -13.85 9.71 -14.04
N LEU A 370 -13.84 8.39 -13.84
CA LEU A 370 -13.11 7.46 -14.71
C LEU A 370 -13.82 7.23 -16.05
N VAL A 371 -15.16 7.25 -16.06
CA VAL A 371 -15.99 7.18 -17.26
C VAL A 371 -15.82 8.45 -18.11
N GLU A 372 -15.90 9.62 -17.49
CA GLU A 372 -15.66 10.93 -18.12
C GLU A 372 -14.26 10.99 -18.78
N ALA A 373 -13.27 10.35 -18.16
CA ALA A 373 -11.91 10.24 -18.69
C ALA A 373 -11.74 9.16 -19.79
N ASN A 374 -12.80 8.46 -20.16
CA ASN A 374 -12.83 7.41 -21.18
C ASN A 374 -11.76 6.32 -20.96
N LEU A 375 -11.62 5.85 -19.71
CA LEU A 375 -10.61 4.85 -19.35
C LEU A 375 -11.12 3.40 -19.46
N GLY A 376 -12.42 3.19 -19.65
CA GLY A 376 -13.05 1.88 -19.50
C GLY A 376 -14.55 1.95 -19.30
N GLU A 377 -15.09 0.89 -18.72
CA GLU A 377 -16.53 0.62 -18.67
C GLU A 377 -17.01 0.35 -17.24
N VAL A 378 -18.27 0.71 -16.98
CA VAL A 378 -18.95 0.47 -15.70
C VAL A 378 -19.18 -1.04 -15.52
N ILE A 379 -19.04 -1.52 -14.28
CA ILE A 379 -19.44 -2.87 -13.90
C ILE A 379 -20.76 -2.81 -13.14
N ALA A 380 -21.75 -3.56 -13.63
CA ALA A 380 -22.98 -3.80 -12.89
C ALA A 380 -22.74 -4.86 -11.81
N ALA A 381 -22.90 -4.49 -10.54
CA ALA A 381 -22.87 -5.41 -9.40
C ALA A 381 -24.27 -5.50 -8.75
N PRO A 382 -24.55 -6.50 -7.90
CA PRO A 382 -25.89 -6.68 -7.32
C PRO A 382 -26.42 -5.46 -6.57
N SER A 383 -25.55 -4.71 -5.91
CA SER A 383 -25.90 -3.50 -5.15
C SER A 383 -25.93 -2.22 -6.00
N TRP A 384 -25.65 -2.29 -7.31
CA TRP A 384 -25.78 -1.15 -8.23
C TRP A 384 -26.01 -1.58 -9.68
N ARG A 385 -27.01 -2.44 -9.90
CA ARG A 385 -27.27 -3.08 -11.21
C ARG A 385 -27.46 -2.08 -12.36
N ASN A 386 -28.06 -0.92 -12.06
CA ASN A 386 -28.33 0.14 -13.03
C ASN A 386 -27.46 1.38 -12.81
N GLY A 387 -26.31 1.22 -12.13
CA GLY A 387 -25.40 2.34 -11.87
C GLY A 387 -25.72 3.17 -10.62
N GLU A 388 -26.86 2.93 -9.98
CA GLU A 388 -27.30 3.55 -8.72
C GLU A 388 -27.29 2.55 -7.57
N PHE A 389 -27.01 3.01 -6.35
CA PHE A 389 -27.00 2.12 -5.18
C PHE A 389 -28.40 1.56 -4.86
N VAL A 390 -28.46 0.25 -4.69
CA VAL A 390 -29.64 -0.50 -4.25
C VAL A 390 -29.20 -1.37 -3.06
N PRO A 391 -29.74 -1.13 -1.85
CA PRO A 391 -29.45 -1.98 -0.69
C PRO A 391 -29.78 -3.45 -0.99
N ARG A 392 -28.99 -4.38 -0.46
CA ARG A 392 -29.34 -5.79 -0.52
C ARG A 392 -30.45 -6.05 0.51
N THR A 393 -31.60 -6.53 0.03
CA THR A 393 -32.71 -7.02 0.86
C THR A 393 -32.39 -8.31 1.55
#